data_AF-A0A7V2Z142-F1
#
_entry.id   AF-A0A7V2Z142-F1
#
_cell.length_a   1.000
_cell.length_b   1.000
_cell.length_c   1.000
_cell.angle_alpha   90.00
_cell.angle_beta   90.00
_cell.angle_gamma   90.00
#
_symmetry.space_group_name_H-M   'P 1'
#
loop_
_entity.id
_entity.type
_entity.pdbx_description
1 polymer ?
#
loop_
_entity_poly.entity_id
_entity_poly.type
_entity_poly.pdbx_seq_one_letter_code
_entity_poly.pdbx_strand_id
1 'polypeptide(L)'
;MTESTQPCVGAGALPPLDVLDDIERLERDPATRMLIRTGQTIGCFYIESPAMRSLFARLKCSSYRDVVAASSIIRPGVAESGMMKEFILRYRHPKRIRKSHPRLDALLEETFGVMVYQEDVIRVAHEIGGLSLAEADLLRRAMSGKGRSREAMKALSGRFLESCAAQGIGPEAAADIWRQIESFAGYSFCKGHSAAFAVLSFQVAWLKAHYPAEFLAAVLANGGGFYAPAAYVSEARRMGLRVLPPDVNAAQMDCAGRTEAPLPPEDPPPGHRSQCQGWIRVGFRAIRNFPEKIARRILEQRDRNGPFASLKDFLERTRCGHEAADKLIRAGGFDAIEPNRARSLLALDASFNAPPRDLLSQ
;
A
#
# COMPACT_ATOMS: atom_id res chain seq x y z
N MET A 1 19.12 -19.18 -15.35
CA MET A 1 17.92 -20.02 -15.60
C MET A 1 16.83 -19.49 -14.70
N THR A 2 15.94 -18.71 -15.29
CA THR A 2 14.84 -18.00 -14.63
C THR A 2 13.73 -18.99 -14.31
N GLU A 3 13.57 -19.38 -13.05
CA GLU A 3 12.38 -20.11 -12.59
C GLU A 3 11.15 -19.21 -12.78
N SER A 4 10.26 -19.64 -13.67
CA SER A 4 8.95 -19.00 -13.83
C SER A 4 8.12 -19.26 -12.58
N THR A 5 7.96 -18.24 -11.74
CA THR A 5 6.87 -18.19 -10.77
C THR A 5 5.56 -18.16 -11.55
N GLN A 6 4.90 -19.31 -11.70
CA GLN A 6 3.51 -19.35 -12.13
C GLN A 6 2.68 -18.48 -11.16
N PRO A 7 1.85 -17.55 -11.66
CA PRO A 7 1.03 -16.73 -10.78
C PRO A 7 0.08 -17.63 -9.99
N CYS A 8 0.07 -17.46 -8.66
CA CYS A 8 -0.76 -18.18 -7.71
C CYS A 8 -2.23 -17.76 -7.86
N VAL A 9 -2.89 -18.13 -8.95
CA VAL A 9 -4.29 -17.80 -9.18
C VAL A 9 -5.02 -19.03 -9.71
N GLY A 10 -5.72 -19.73 -8.82
CA GLY A 10 -6.64 -20.79 -9.24
C GLY A 10 -7.83 -20.23 -10.04
N ALA A 11 -8.57 -21.13 -10.68
CA ALA A 11 -9.52 -20.90 -11.77
C ALA A 11 -10.73 -19.97 -11.46
N GLY A 12 -10.49 -18.68 -11.28
CA GLY A 12 -11.47 -17.59 -11.45
C GLY A 12 -10.94 -16.59 -12.48
N ALA A 13 -11.81 -15.77 -13.07
CA ALA A 13 -11.38 -14.75 -14.03
C ALA A 13 -10.39 -13.79 -13.33
N LEU A 14 -9.15 -13.75 -13.83
CA LEU A 14 -8.14 -12.80 -13.40
C LEU A 14 -8.66 -11.36 -13.60
N PRO A 15 -8.23 -10.40 -12.77
CA PRO A 15 -8.54 -8.99 -13.03
C PRO A 15 -8.06 -8.62 -14.44
N PRO A 16 -8.86 -7.86 -15.22
CA PRO A 16 -8.46 -7.40 -16.54
C PRO A 16 -7.31 -6.38 -16.36
N LEU A 17 -6.07 -6.87 -16.45
CA LEU A 17 -4.88 -6.07 -16.13
C LEU A 17 -4.64 -4.93 -17.12
N ASP A 18 -5.18 -5.03 -18.32
CA ASP A 18 -5.21 -3.98 -19.34
C ASP A 18 -5.92 -2.70 -18.85
N VAL A 19 -6.91 -2.84 -17.96
CA VAL A 19 -7.59 -1.69 -17.34
C VAL A 19 -6.64 -0.85 -16.49
N LEU A 20 -5.54 -1.43 -15.99
CA LEU A 20 -4.60 -0.72 -15.14
C LEU A 20 -3.78 0.34 -15.91
N ASP A 21 -3.69 0.23 -17.23
CA ASP A 21 -2.98 1.20 -18.08
C ASP A 21 -3.85 2.44 -18.38
N ASP A 22 -5.17 2.34 -18.21
CA ASP A 22 -6.13 3.45 -18.40
C ASP A 22 -6.33 4.26 -17.11
N ILE A 23 -5.36 5.13 -16.82
CA ILE A 23 -5.35 5.92 -15.57
C ILE A 23 -6.57 6.84 -15.47
N GLU A 24 -7.06 7.40 -16.58
CA GLU A 24 -8.24 8.28 -16.58
C GLU A 24 -9.49 7.54 -16.11
N ARG A 25 -9.63 6.27 -16.52
CA ARG A 25 -10.69 5.39 -16.03
C ARG A 25 -10.54 5.08 -14.54
N LEU A 26 -9.34 4.75 -14.07
CA LEU A 26 -9.10 4.45 -12.65
C LEU A 26 -9.38 5.66 -11.74
N GLU A 27 -8.99 6.85 -12.17
CA GLU A 27 -9.22 8.10 -11.44
C GLU A 27 -10.71 8.45 -11.31
N ARG A 28 -11.52 8.04 -12.30
CA ARG A 28 -12.97 8.28 -12.32
C ARG A 28 -13.77 7.20 -11.61
N ASP A 29 -13.18 6.03 -11.37
CA ASP A 29 -13.85 4.89 -10.76
C ASP A 29 -14.41 5.23 -9.35
N PRO A 30 -15.74 5.15 -9.14
CA PRO A 30 -16.34 5.56 -7.88
C PRO A 30 -15.84 4.77 -6.66
N ALA A 31 -15.60 3.46 -6.81
CA ALA A 31 -15.18 2.60 -5.71
C ALA A 31 -13.75 2.93 -5.26
N THR A 32 -12.84 3.09 -6.22
CA THR A 32 -11.44 3.51 -5.99
C THR A 32 -11.38 4.88 -5.30
N ARG A 33 -12.14 5.85 -5.82
CA ARG A 33 -12.21 7.20 -5.24
C ARG A 33 -12.77 7.17 -3.82
N MET A 34 -13.78 6.34 -3.53
CA MET A 34 -14.36 6.22 -2.19
C MET A 34 -13.34 5.67 -1.19
N LEU A 35 -12.59 4.63 -1.60
CA LEU A 35 -11.55 4.01 -0.79
C LEU A 35 -10.46 5.02 -0.41
N ILE A 36 -9.97 5.79 -1.38
CA ILE A 36 -8.99 6.87 -1.15
C ILE A 36 -9.59 7.96 -0.26
N ARG A 37 -10.78 8.46 -0.60
CA ARG A 37 -11.49 9.54 0.11
C ARG A 37 -11.71 9.25 1.59
N THR A 38 -11.92 7.98 1.94
CA THR A 38 -12.16 7.54 3.31
C THR A 38 -10.90 7.05 4.02
N GLY A 39 -9.74 7.06 3.34
CA GLY A 39 -8.47 6.59 3.91
C GLY A 39 -8.42 5.07 4.15
N GLN A 40 -9.23 4.29 3.43
CA GLN A 40 -9.27 2.83 3.52
C GLN A 40 -8.18 2.18 2.66
N THR A 41 -6.97 2.71 2.72
CA THR A 41 -5.87 2.41 1.77
C THR A 41 -4.81 1.47 2.33
N ILE A 42 -5.11 0.68 3.39
CA ILE A 42 -4.18 -0.35 3.90
C ILE A 42 -3.80 -1.31 2.76
N GLY A 43 -2.50 -1.57 2.58
CA GLY A 43 -1.94 -2.38 1.51
C GLY A 43 -1.69 -1.62 0.19
N CYS A 44 -2.24 -0.40 0.05
CA CYS A 44 -2.06 0.40 -1.16
C CYS A 44 -0.70 1.12 -1.10
N PHE A 45 0.15 0.84 -2.09
CA PHE A 45 1.45 1.46 -2.27
C PHE A 45 1.41 2.98 -2.09
N TYR A 46 2.40 3.52 -1.38
CA TYR A 46 2.64 4.94 -1.14
C TYR A 46 1.60 5.64 -0.23
N ILE A 47 0.39 5.12 -0.13
CA ILE A 47 -0.74 5.80 0.51
C ILE A 47 -1.34 5.09 1.74
N GLU A 48 -0.67 4.08 2.29
CA GLU A 48 -1.22 3.26 3.39
C GLU A 48 -0.87 3.73 4.82
N SER A 49 0.04 4.70 4.98
CA SER A 49 0.49 5.11 6.33
C SER A 49 -0.66 5.74 7.15
N PRO A 50 -0.64 5.65 8.50
CA PRO A 50 -1.69 6.25 9.35
C PRO A 50 -1.88 7.75 9.11
N ALA A 51 -0.77 8.47 8.95
CA ALA A 51 -0.78 9.91 8.72
C ALA A 51 -1.39 10.26 7.36
N MET A 52 -1.02 9.52 6.30
CA MET A 52 -1.60 9.69 4.96
C MET A 52 -3.10 9.41 4.95
N ARG A 53 -3.51 8.28 5.52
CA ARG A 53 -4.91 7.86 5.59
C ARG A 53 -5.79 8.88 6.30
N SER A 54 -5.30 9.40 7.43
CA SER A 54 -5.96 10.48 8.16
C SER A 54 -6.04 11.76 7.33
N LEU A 55 -4.97 12.12 6.62
CA LEU A 55 -4.95 13.29 5.74
C LEU A 55 -5.98 13.16 4.61
N PHE A 56 -6.07 12.00 3.94
CA PHE A 56 -7.07 11.77 2.91
C PHE A 56 -8.50 11.92 3.41
N ALA A 57 -8.83 11.34 4.56
CA ALA A 57 -10.16 11.49 5.17
C ALA A 57 -10.46 12.96 5.52
N ARG A 58 -9.45 13.70 5.99
CA ARG A 58 -9.56 15.14 6.30
C ARG A 58 -9.67 16.00 5.06
N LEU A 59 -9.04 15.66 3.95
CA LEU A 59 -9.17 16.40 2.69
C LEU A 59 -10.41 15.96 1.90
N LYS A 60 -10.96 14.77 2.17
CA LYS A 60 -11.91 14.08 1.28
C LYS A 60 -11.33 13.92 -0.14
N CYS A 61 -10.04 13.59 -0.23
CA CYS A 61 -9.30 13.42 -1.48
C CYS A 61 -10.08 12.52 -2.45
N SER A 62 -10.30 12.97 -3.67
CA SER A 62 -11.05 12.16 -4.64
C SER A 62 -10.59 12.32 -6.08
N SER A 63 -9.47 13.01 -6.29
CA SER A 63 -8.84 13.18 -7.60
C SER A 63 -7.36 12.85 -7.52
N TYR A 64 -6.76 12.59 -8.68
CA TYR A 64 -5.31 12.38 -8.79
C TYR A 64 -4.50 13.57 -8.30
N ARG A 65 -4.91 14.79 -8.65
CA ARG A 65 -4.25 16.01 -8.16
C ARG A 65 -4.27 16.09 -6.63
N ASP A 66 -5.36 15.69 -5.99
CA ASP A 66 -5.43 15.64 -4.53
C ASP A 66 -4.40 14.67 -3.94
N VAL A 67 -4.24 13.50 -4.55
CA VAL A 67 -3.27 12.47 -4.09
C VAL A 67 -1.84 12.97 -4.26
N VAL A 68 -1.53 13.63 -5.37
CA VAL A 68 -0.21 14.24 -5.64
C VAL A 68 0.09 15.34 -4.61
N ALA A 69 -0.87 16.22 -4.34
CA ALA A 69 -0.69 17.28 -3.35
C ALA A 69 -0.58 16.72 -1.92
N ALA A 70 -1.49 15.83 -1.52
CA ALA A 70 -1.52 15.25 -0.17
C ALA A 70 -0.25 14.44 0.15
N SER A 71 0.27 13.68 -0.83
CA SER A 71 1.55 12.96 -0.69
C SER A 71 2.76 13.87 -0.60
N SER A 72 2.72 15.03 -1.26
CA SER A 72 3.80 16.01 -1.20
C SER A 72 3.84 16.78 0.12
N ILE A 73 2.70 17.00 0.78
CA ILE A 73 2.62 17.78 2.04
C ILE A 73 2.77 16.96 3.32
N ILE A 74 2.58 15.63 3.31
CA ILE A 74 2.63 14.79 4.52
C ILE A 74 4.06 14.52 5.02
N ARG A 75 4.80 15.59 5.31
CA ARG A 75 6.22 15.54 5.70
C ARG A 75 6.42 16.22 7.05
N PRO A 76 7.35 15.73 7.91
CA PRO A 76 7.59 16.30 9.24
C PRO A 76 7.77 17.82 9.23
N GLY A 77 8.66 18.37 8.39
CA GLY A 77 8.92 19.81 8.35
C GLY A 77 7.78 20.68 7.78
N VAL A 78 6.94 20.13 6.89
CA VAL A 78 5.72 20.82 6.41
C VAL A 78 4.63 20.83 7.49
N ALA A 79 4.57 19.77 8.30
CA ALA A 79 3.64 19.70 9.44
C ALA A 79 4.05 20.67 10.57
N GLU A 80 5.34 20.73 10.92
CA GLU A 80 5.88 21.61 11.97
C GLU A 80 5.72 23.10 11.66
N SER A 81 5.87 23.49 10.39
CA SER A 81 5.71 24.88 9.94
C SER A 81 4.26 25.37 9.92
N GLY A 82 3.28 24.50 10.16
CA GLY A 82 1.85 24.82 10.07
C GLY A 82 1.31 24.90 8.62
N MET A 83 2.17 24.74 7.61
CA MET A 83 1.76 24.81 6.20
C MET A 83 0.79 23.70 5.81
N MET A 84 0.97 22.48 6.32
CA MET A 84 0.00 21.40 6.10
C MET A 84 -1.39 21.78 6.63
N LYS A 85 -1.46 22.46 7.77
CA LYS A 85 -2.74 22.93 8.36
C LYS A 85 -3.38 24.00 7.48
N GLU A 86 -2.59 24.92 6.97
CA GLU A 86 -3.05 25.99 6.07
C GLU A 86 -3.53 25.43 4.73
N PHE A 87 -2.80 24.48 4.13
CA PHE A 87 -3.23 23.76 2.93
C PHE A 87 -4.60 23.10 3.14
N ILE A 88 -4.77 22.34 4.22
CA ILE A 88 -6.05 21.67 4.54
C ILE A 88 -7.18 22.70 4.73
N LEU A 89 -6.91 23.82 5.40
CA LEU A 89 -7.89 24.88 5.62
C LEU A 89 -8.35 25.49 4.30
N ARG A 90 -7.41 25.85 3.41
CA ARG A 90 -7.71 26.48 2.12
C ARG A 90 -8.36 25.52 1.14
N TYR A 91 -7.93 24.25 1.13
CA TYR A 91 -8.55 23.18 0.37
C TYR A 91 -10.04 23.06 0.71
N ARG A 92 -10.37 22.98 2.00
CA ARG A 92 -11.76 22.80 2.45
C ARG A 92 -12.59 24.09 2.40
N HIS A 93 -11.93 25.24 2.48
CA HIS A 93 -12.56 26.55 2.49
C HIS A 93 -11.88 27.49 1.50
N PRO A 94 -12.17 27.39 0.19
CA PRO A 94 -11.53 28.22 -0.83
C PRO A 94 -11.63 29.73 -0.57
N LYS A 95 -12.67 30.19 0.13
CA LYS A 95 -12.83 31.59 0.56
C LYS A 95 -11.72 32.09 1.52
N ARG A 96 -10.93 31.19 2.10
CA ARG A 96 -9.80 31.50 2.99
C ARG A 96 -8.48 31.67 2.24
N ILE A 97 -8.44 31.39 0.93
CA ILE A 97 -7.26 31.65 0.10
C ILE A 97 -7.03 33.17 0.10
N ARG A 98 -5.95 33.59 0.75
CA ARG A 98 -5.53 34.99 0.73
C ARG A 98 -4.95 35.28 -0.64
N LYS A 99 -5.53 36.27 -1.34
CA LYS A 99 -4.94 36.79 -2.56
C LYS A 99 -3.67 37.55 -2.22
N SER A 100 -2.60 37.22 -2.91
CA SER A 100 -1.31 37.87 -2.77
C SER A 100 -1.10 38.78 -3.98
N HIS A 101 -0.14 38.46 -4.83
CA HIS A 101 0.02 39.08 -6.13
C HIS A 101 -0.74 38.26 -7.20
N PRO A 102 -1.48 38.87 -8.15
CA PRO A 102 -2.28 38.14 -9.14
C PRO A 102 -1.50 37.06 -9.91
N ARG A 103 -0.22 37.33 -10.23
CA ARG A 103 0.65 36.36 -10.90
C ARG A 103 1.02 35.19 -9.98
N LEU A 104 1.27 35.43 -8.70
CA LEU A 104 1.57 34.35 -7.74
C LEU A 104 0.33 33.47 -7.51
N ASP A 105 -0.82 34.11 -7.36
CA ASP A 105 -2.10 33.41 -7.15
C ASP A 105 -2.41 32.49 -8.35
N ALA A 106 -2.15 32.93 -9.58
CA ALA A 106 -2.30 32.12 -10.79
C ALA A 106 -1.31 30.95 -10.84
N LEU A 107 -0.06 31.16 -10.40
CA LEU A 107 0.96 30.09 -10.37
C LEU A 107 0.63 28.98 -9.38
N LEU A 108 0.07 29.36 -8.22
CA LEU A 108 -0.21 28.47 -7.09
C LEU A 108 -1.68 28.11 -6.96
N GLU A 109 -2.48 28.28 -8.03
CA GLU A 109 -3.91 27.98 -8.02
C GLU A 109 -4.17 26.52 -7.64
N GLU A 110 -3.42 25.60 -8.24
CA GLU A 110 -3.52 24.15 -8.01
C GLU A 110 -3.24 23.74 -6.55
N THR A 111 -2.45 24.55 -5.84
CA THR A 111 -2.02 24.29 -4.46
C THR A 111 -2.62 25.30 -3.48
N PHE A 112 -3.69 25.98 -3.88
CA PHE A 112 -4.46 26.90 -3.03
C PHE A 112 -3.61 28.04 -2.43
N GLY A 113 -2.66 28.55 -3.23
CA GLY A 113 -1.77 29.65 -2.83
C GLY A 113 -0.69 29.22 -1.82
N VAL A 114 -0.37 27.93 -1.74
CA VAL A 114 0.70 27.40 -0.90
C VAL A 114 1.72 26.74 -1.83
N MET A 115 3.00 27.11 -1.74
CA MET A 115 4.04 26.35 -2.47
C MET A 115 4.07 24.93 -1.88
N VAL A 116 4.01 23.91 -2.73
CA VAL A 116 4.05 22.49 -2.32
C VAL A 116 5.21 21.78 -3.02
N TYR A 117 5.48 22.17 -4.25
CA TYR A 117 6.41 21.49 -5.13
C TYR A 117 7.73 22.25 -5.30
N GLN A 118 8.77 21.50 -5.64
CA GLN A 118 10.04 22.04 -6.11
C GLN A 118 9.85 22.87 -7.38
N GLU A 119 8.95 22.42 -8.24
CA GLU A 119 8.55 23.06 -9.48
C GLU A 119 7.81 24.39 -9.22
N ASP A 120 7.09 24.54 -8.10
CA ASP A 120 6.47 25.82 -7.72
C ASP A 120 7.55 26.87 -7.44
N VAL A 121 8.59 26.49 -6.70
CA VAL A 121 9.73 27.37 -6.40
C VAL A 121 10.42 27.81 -7.69
N ILE A 122 10.66 26.86 -8.61
CA ILE A 122 11.29 27.15 -9.89
C ILE A 122 10.43 28.10 -10.73
N ARG A 123 9.12 27.84 -10.83
CA ARG A 123 8.18 28.68 -11.60
C ARG A 123 8.06 30.07 -11.04
N VAL A 124 7.95 30.23 -9.72
CA VAL A 124 7.88 31.54 -9.07
C VAL A 124 9.19 32.30 -9.26
N ALA A 125 10.34 31.66 -9.06
CA ALA A 125 11.65 32.28 -9.28
C ALA A 125 11.85 32.73 -10.73
N HIS A 126 11.38 31.95 -11.70
CA HIS A 126 11.48 32.27 -13.12
C HIS A 126 10.49 33.36 -13.54
N GLU A 127 9.20 33.14 -13.30
CA GLU A 127 8.14 33.98 -13.85
C GLU A 127 8.00 35.30 -13.07
N ILE A 128 8.16 35.28 -11.74
CA ILE A 128 8.09 36.49 -10.91
C ILE A 128 9.47 37.09 -10.73
N GLY A 129 10.46 36.26 -10.39
CA GLY A 129 11.84 36.71 -10.11
C GLY A 129 12.69 36.98 -11.35
N GLY A 130 12.23 36.64 -12.56
CA GLY A 130 12.98 36.83 -13.81
C GLY A 130 14.28 36.03 -13.90
N LEU A 131 14.48 35.04 -13.02
CA LEU A 131 15.63 34.14 -13.08
C LEU A 131 15.48 33.21 -14.28
N SER A 132 16.57 32.79 -14.91
CA SER A 132 16.51 31.68 -15.88
C SER A 132 16.11 30.38 -15.18
N LEU A 133 15.59 29.40 -15.92
CA LEU A 133 15.25 28.08 -15.36
C LEU A 133 16.47 27.38 -14.71
N ALA A 134 17.66 27.60 -15.26
CA ALA A 134 18.91 27.08 -14.69
C ALA A 134 19.21 27.73 -13.33
N GLU A 135 19.07 29.05 -13.22
CA GLU A 135 19.26 29.78 -11.96
C GLU A 135 18.19 29.44 -10.92
N ALA A 136 16.95 29.23 -11.37
CA ALA A 136 15.85 28.80 -10.52
C ALA A 136 16.06 27.38 -9.97
N ASP A 137 16.61 26.45 -10.75
CA ASP A 137 17.00 25.12 -10.24
C ASP A 137 18.23 25.20 -9.30
N LEU A 138 19.20 26.08 -9.59
CA LEU A 138 20.31 26.36 -8.65
C LEU A 138 19.78 26.88 -7.31
N LEU A 139 18.83 27.81 -7.34
CA LEU A 139 18.14 28.32 -6.17
C LEU A 139 17.47 27.18 -5.37
N ARG A 140 16.68 26.33 -6.05
CA ARG A 140 16.06 25.15 -5.42
C ARG A 140 17.08 24.22 -4.76
N ARG A 141 18.19 23.89 -5.44
CA ARG A 141 19.27 23.03 -4.91
C ARG A 141 19.96 23.66 -3.71
N ALA A 142 20.28 24.95 -3.79
CA ALA A 142 20.95 25.70 -2.74
C ALA A 142 20.15 25.70 -1.43
N MET A 143 18.82 25.66 -1.53
CA MET A 143 17.94 25.64 -0.37
C MET A 143 17.70 24.25 0.23
N SER A 144 17.89 23.17 -0.54
CA SER A 144 17.74 21.77 -0.09
C SER A 144 19.01 21.17 0.55
N GLY A 145 20.17 21.82 0.46
CA GLY A 145 21.48 21.26 0.88
C GLY A 145 22.05 21.82 2.19
N LYS A 146 22.95 21.05 2.83
CA LYS A 146 23.76 21.47 4.00
C LYS A 146 24.83 22.52 3.67
N GLY A 147 25.09 22.79 2.39
CA GLY A 147 26.08 23.74 1.90
C GLY A 147 25.46 25.04 1.40
N ARG A 148 24.69 25.74 2.24
CA ARG A 148 24.19 27.08 1.93
C ARG A 148 25.38 28.04 1.78
N SER A 149 25.81 28.35 0.56
CA SER A 149 26.59 29.58 0.36
C SER A 149 25.63 30.75 0.62
N ARG A 150 25.81 31.38 1.79
CA ARG A 150 25.04 32.57 2.19
C ARG A 150 25.19 33.69 1.16
N GLU A 151 26.34 33.76 0.48
CA GLU A 151 26.59 34.72 -0.59
C GLU A 151 25.75 34.42 -1.83
N ALA A 152 25.70 33.16 -2.29
CA ALA A 152 24.89 32.78 -3.45
C ALA A 152 23.40 33.07 -3.24
N MET A 153 22.87 32.77 -2.04
CA MET A 153 21.47 33.09 -1.69
C MET A 153 21.21 34.59 -1.65
N LYS A 154 22.14 35.40 -1.10
CA LYS A 154 22.02 36.87 -1.11
C LYS A 154 22.03 37.43 -2.53
N ALA A 155 22.92 36.92 -3.40
CA ALA A 155 22.98 37.35 -4.79
C ALA A 155 21.69 37.03 -5.56
N LEU A 156 21.14 35.83 -5.37
CA LEU A 156 19.85 35.44 -5.96
C LEU A 156 18.69 36.28 -5.42
N SER A 157 18.67 36.56 -4.12
CA SER A 157 17.67 37.43 -3.48
C SER A 157 17.69 38.84 -4.05
N GLY A 158 18.88 39.45 -4.17
CA GLY A 158 19.04 40.80 -4.75
C GLY A 158 18.49 40.86 -6.16
N ARG A 159 18.89 39.92 -7.02
CA ARG A 159 18.39 39.82 -8.40
C ARG A 159 16.88 39.61 -8.47
N PHE A 160 16.33 38.77 -7.59
CA PHE A 160 14.90 38.53 -7.51
C PHE A 160 14.13 39.83 -7.20
N LEU A 161 14.60 40.60 -6.22
CA LEU A 161 13.96 41.86 -5.80
C LEU A 161 14.10 42.96 -6.87
N GLU A 162 15.27 43.08 -7.50
CA GLU A 162 15.50 44.01 -8.63
C GLU A 162 14.56 43.70 -9.81
N SER A 163 14.44 42.42 -10.15
CA SER A 163 13.53 41.95 -11.20
C SER A 163 12.07 42.21 -10.86
N CYS A 164 11.66 41.97 -9.61
CA CYS A 164 10.31 42.29 -9.13
C CYS A 164 10.01 43.79 -9.27
N ALA A 165 10.96 44.65 -8.90
CA ALA A 165 10.81 46.10 -9.03
C ALA A 165 10.68 46.52 -10.50
N ALA A 166 11.49 45.97 -11.41
CA ALA A 166 11.40 46.22 -12.85
C ALA A 166 10.05 45.76 -13.46
N GLN A 167 9.41 44.76 -12.85
CA GLN A 167 8.10 44.25 -13.24
C GLN A 167 6.92 44.94 -12.52
N GLY A 168 7.18 46.00 -11.75
CA GLY A 168 6.14 46.78 -11.05
C GLY A 168 5.59 46.12 -9.79
N ILE A 169 6.26 45.09 -9.26
CA ILE A 169 5.87 44.44 -8.00
C ILE A 169 6.42 45.25 -6.83
N GLY A 170 5.53 45.69 -5.93
CA GLY A 170 5.91 46.48 -4.76
C GLY A 170 6.92 45.75 -3.85
N PRO A 171 7.79 46.50 -3.15
CA PRO A 171 8.89 45.91 -2.37
C PRO A 171 8.43 44.99 -1.23
N GLU A 172 7.30 45.31 -0.59
CA GLU A 172 6.71 44.48 0.46
C GLU A 172 6.22 43.13 -0.10
N ALA A 173 5.50 43.16 -1.24
CA ALA A 173 5.05 41.95 -1.92
C ALA A 173 6.23 41.09 -2.40
N ALA A 174 7.26 41.71 -3.00
CA ALA A 174 8.46 41.00 -3.45
C ALA A 174 9.19 40.32 -2.28
N ALA A 175 9.35 41.02 -1.15
CA ALA A 175 9.94 40.48 0.06
C ALA A 175 9.11 39.33 0.65
N ASP A 176 7.77 39.43 0.64
CA ASP A 176 6.87 38.37 1.07
C ASP A 176 7.00 37.10 0.23
N ILE A 177 7.05 37.25 -1.09
CA ILE A 177 7.21 36.12 -2.02
C ILE A 177 8.57 35.46 -1.79
N TRP A 178 9.64 36.24 -1.64
CA TRP A 178 10.98 35.71 -1.35
C TRP A 178 11.01 34.94 -0.03
N ARG A 179 10.40 35.48 1.04
CA ARG A 179 10.29 34.79 2.34
C ARG A 179 9.56 33.45 2.22
N GLN A 180 8.50 33.39 1.41
CA GLN A 180 7.80 32.14 1.15
C GLN A 180 8.73 31.10 0.47
N ILE A 181 9.48 31.51 -0.56
CA ILE A 181 10.46 30.66 -1.24
C ILE A 181 11.50 30.10 -0.25
N GLU A 182 12.12 30.97 0.56
CA GLU A 182 13.15 30.57 1.53
C GLU A 182 12.63 29.61 2.60
N SER A 183 11.42 29.86 3.11
CA SER A 183 10.80 28.99 4.12
C SER A 183 10.46 27.61 3.58
N PHE A 184 10.16 27.50 2.28
CA PHE A 184 9.60 26.29 1.69
C PHE A 184 10.66 25.33 1.16
N ALA A 185 11.78 25.85 0.67
CA ALA A 185 12.68 25.06 -0.14
C ALA A 185 13.50 24.00 0.63
N GLY A 186 13.48 24.01 1.97
CA GLY A 186 13.95 22.89 2.79
C GLY A 186 13.01 21.69 2.84
N TYR A 187 11.75 21.85 2.44
CA TYR A 187 10.69 20.84 2.60
C TYR A 187 9.88 20.55 1.32
N SER A 188 10.18 21.27 0.23
CA SER A 188 9.60 21.07 -1.09
C SER A 188 9.75 19.63 -1.63
N PHE A 189 8.74 19.17 -2.37
CA PHE A 189 8.69 17.83 -2.95
C PHE A 189 8.74 17.88 -4.47
N CYS A 190 9.37 16.90 -5.13
CA CYS A 190 9.34 16.84 -6.60
C CYS A 190 7.96 16.39 -7.08
N LYS A 191 7.25 17.25 -7.80
CA LYS A 191 5.90 16.98 -8.31
C LYS A 191 5.90 15.78 -9.26
N GLY A 192 6.88 15.69 -10.16
CA GLY A 192 6.99 14.57 -11.11
C GLY A 192 7.11 13.21 -10.41
N HIS A 193 7.86 13.14 -9.31
CA HIS A 193 7.98 11.92 -8.52
C HIS A 193 6.66 11.55 -7.81
N SER A 194 6.00 12.53 -7.19
CA SER A 194 4.70 12.34 -6.54
C SER A 194 3.64 11.89 -7.54
N ALA A 195 3.60 12.50 -8.72
CA ALA A 195 2.72 12.16 -9.83
C ALA A 195 2.91 10.70 -10.27
N ALA A 196 4.15 10.28 -10.57
CA ALA A 196 4.42 8.91 -10.98
C ALA A 196 4.00 7.87 -9.92
N PHE A 197 4.17 8.18 -8.63
CA PHE A 197 3.80 7.26 -7.55
C PHE A 197 2.28 7.24 -7.31
N ALA A 198 1.60 8.37 -7.52
CA ALA A 198 0.14 8.45 -7.45
C ALA A 198 -0.53 7.55 -8.49
N VAL A 199 0.04 7.43 -9.70
CA VAL A 199 -0.44 6.48 -10.73
C VAL A 199 -0.51 5.06 -10.17
N LEU A 200 0.61 4.57 -9.60
CA LEU A 200 0.66 3.25 -8.96
C LEU A 200 -0.34 3.14 -7.81
N SER A 201 -0.52 4.19 -7.01
CA SER A 201 -1.51 4.22 -5.92
C SER A 201 -2.94 4.03 -6.41
N PHE A 202 -3.33 4.62 -7.56
CA PHE A 202 -4.66 4.40 -8.15
C PHE A 202 -4.82 2.99 -8.68
N GLN A 203 -3.81 2.43 -9.35
CA GLN A 203 -3.83 1.05 -9.84
C GLN A 203 -4.06 0.04 -8.71
N VAL A 204 -3.29 0.14 -7.63
CA VAL A 204 -3.44 -0.78 -6.48
C VAL A 204 -4.70 -0.51 -5.66
N ALA A 205 -5.16 0.74 -5.57
CA ALA A 205 -6.42 1.06 -4.92
C ALA A 205 -7.62 0.52 -5.71
N TRP A 206 -7.55 0.53 -7.04
CA TRP A 206 -8.55 -0.08 -7.90
C TRP A 206 -8.58 -1.59 -7.76
N LEU A 207 -7.41 -2.25 -7.76
CA LEU A 207 -7.32 -3.69 -7.48
C LEU A 207 -7.91 -4.01 -6.10
N LYS A 208 -7.63 -3.20 -5.08
CA LYS A 208 -8.23 -3.37 -3.76
C LYS A 208 -9.74 -3.17 -3.76
N ALA A 209 -10.26 -2.23 -4.54
CA ALA A 209 -11.69 -1.93 -4.58
C ALA A 209 -12.51 -3.01 -5.30
N HIS A 210 -11.98 -3.58 -6.38
CA HIS A 210 -12.71 -4.52 -7.26
C HIS A 210 -12.30 -5.98 -7.08
N TYR A 211 -11.08 -6.23 -6.59
CA TYR A 211 -10.53 -7.56 -6.33
C TYR A 211 -9.87 -7.64 -4.94
N PRO A 212 -10.57 -7.24 -3.86
CA PRO A 212 -9.99 -7.13 -2.51
C PRO A 212 -9.37 -8.42 -2.00
N ALA A 213 -9.92 -9.59 -2.34
CA ALA A 213 -9.40 -10.87 -1.86
C ALA A 213 -8.07 -11.23 -2.52
N GLU A 214 -8.01 -11.15 -3.85
CA GLU A 214 -6.80 -11.36 -4.64
C GLU A 214 -5.71 -10.35 -4.25
N PHE A 215 -6.09 -9.08 -4.12
CA PHE A 215 -5.19 -8.00 -3.72
C PHE A 215 -4.58 -8.25 -2.34
N LEU A 216 -5.38 -8.50 -1.31
CA LEU A 216 -4.88 -8.72 0.05
C LEU A 216 -4.13 -10.06 0.17
N ALA A 217 -4.50 -11.08 -0.60
CA ALA A 217 -3.72 -12.31 -0.69
C ALA A 217 -2.31 -12.05 -1.25
N ALA A 218 -2.20 -11.25 -2.31
CA ALA A 218 -0.92 -10.84 -2.88
C ALA A 218 -0.10 -9.97 -1.90
N VAL A 219 -0.73 -9.03 -1.19
CA VAL A 219 -0.06 -8.24 -0.13
C VAL A 219 0.50 -9.15 0.96
N LEU A 220 -0.28 -10.14 1.41
CA LEU A 220 0.17 -11.12 2.41
C LEU A 220 1.31 -12.00 1.89
N ALA A 221 1.24 -12.43 0.62
CA ALA A 221 2.30 -13.21 -0.04
C ALA A 221 3.61 -12.42 -0.14
N ASN A 222 3.54 -11.11 -0.34
CA ASN A 222 4.70 -10.21 -0.33
C ASN A 222 5.25 -9.89 1.08
N GLY A 223 4.70 -10.51 2.13
CA GLY A 223 5.09 -10.25 3.52
C GLY A 223 4.51 -8.98 4.13
N GLY A 224 3.59 -8.30 3.42
CA GLY A 224 2.96 -7.06 3.85
C GLY A 224 3.60 -5.80 3.25
N GLY A 225 3.77 -4.79 4.10
CA GLY A 225 4.08 -3.41 3.72
C GLY A 225 4.34 -2.58 4.96
N PHE A 226 3.63 -1.47 5.14
CA PHE A 226 3.76 -0.60 6.31
C PHE A 226 3.42 -1.29 7.64
N TYR A 227 2.46 -2.22 7.64
CA TYR A 227 1.99 -2.93 8.83
C TYR A 227 2.45 -4.40 8.88
N ALA A 228 2.34 -5.02 10.06
CA ALA A 228 2.53 -6.46 10.23
C ALA A 228 1.40 -7.26 9.53
N PRO A 229 1.64 -8.52 9.11
CA PRO A 229 0.66 -9.37 8.42
C PRO A 229 -0.74 -9.43 9.07
N ALA A 230 -0.80 -9.45 10.40
CA ALA A 230 -2.05 -9.48 11.16
C ALA A 230 -2.97 -8.28 10.89
N ALA A 231 -2.41 -7.11 10.55
CA ALA A 231 -3.19 -5.93 10.20
C ALA A 231 -3.93 -6.10 8.87
N TYR A 232 -3.29 -6.71 7.86
CA TYR A 232 -3.94 -7.00 6.58
C TYR A 232 -4.99 -8.11 6.70
N VAL A 233 -4.77 -9.10 7.57
CA VAL A 233 -5.81 -10.09 7.93
C VAL A 233 -7.02 -9.41 8.58
N SER A 234 -6.79 -8.44 9.47
CA SER A 234 -7.87 -7.64 10.08
C SER A 234 -8.59 -6.78 9.05
N GLU A 235 -7.85 -6.19 8.11
CA GLU A 235 -8.41 -5.41 7.01
C GLU A 235 -9.31 -6.29 6.10
N ALA A 236 -8.85 -7.48 5.71
CA ALA A 236 -9.64 -8.42 4.93
C ALA A 236 -11.00 -8.70 5.59
N ARG A 237 -10.99 -8.94 6.92
CA ARG A 237 -12.22 -9.16 7.69
C ARG A 237 -13.12 -7.92 7.73
N ARG A 238 -12.57 -6.71 7.85
CA ARG A 238 -13.34 -5.46 7.80
C ARG A 238 -13.99 -5.22 6.44
N MET A 239 -13.33 -5.69 5.37
CA MET A 239 -13.87 -5.66 4.01
C MET A 239 -14.87 -6.80 3.74
N GLY A 240 -15.27 -7.57 4.76
CA GLY A 240 -16.25 -8.65 4.60
C GLY A 240 -15.70 -9.92 3.96
N LEU A 241 -14.37 -10.06 3.87
CA LEU A 241 -13.72 -11.28 3.39
C LEU A 241 -13.52 -12.28 4.52
N ARG A 242 -13.68 -13.57 4.20
CA ARG A 242 -13.32 -14.65 5.13
C ARG A 242 -11.87 -15.05 4.93
N VAL A 243 -11.09 -14.98 6.01
CA VAL A 243 -9.71 -15.48 6.02
C VAL A 243 -9.73 -16.92 6.52
N LEU A 244 -9.49 -17.85 5.61
CA LEU A 244 -9.49 -19.28 5.84
C LEU A 244 -8.09 -19.76 6.25
N PRO A 245 -7.97 -20.69 7.22
CA PRO A 245 -6.69 -21.26 7.60
C PRO A 245 -6.04 -22.00 6.42
N PRO A 246 -4.72 -22.27 6.47
CA PRO A 246 -4.14 -23.25 5.56
C PRO A 246 -4.89 -24.57 5.67
N ASP A 247 -4.94 -25.31 4.56
CA ASP A 247 -5.57 -26.63 4.48
C ASP A 247 -4.71 -27.52 3.58
N VAL A 248 -4.41 -28.75 4.00
CA VAL A 248 -3.52 -29.66 3.26
C VAL A 248 -4.04 -30.02 1.87
N ASN A 249 -5.35 -29.96 1.66
CA ASN A 249 -6.01 -30.28 0.41
C ASN A 249 -6.31 -29.06 -0.46
N ALA A 250 -6.39 -27.85 0.10
CA ALA A 250 -6.75 -26.64 -0.66
C ALA A 250 -5.69 -25.54 -0.72
N ALA A 251 -4.77 -25.45 0.26
CA ALA A 251 -3.80 -24.35 0.30
C ALA A 251 -2.71 -24.47 -0.77
N GLN A 252 -2.17 -23.32 -1.17
CA GLN A 252 -1.04 -23.17 -2.08
C GLN A 252 0.22 -22.75 -1.30
N MET A 253 1.34 -22.55 -1.99
CA MET A 253 2.55 -21.99 -1.37
C MET A 253 2.27 -20.63 -0.75
N ASP A 254 1.74 -19.71 -1.56
CA ASP A 254 1.40 -18.36 -1.18
C ASP A 254 -0.10 -18.25 -0.85
N CYS A 255 -0.50 -17.15 -0.19
CA CYS A 255 -1.91 -16.88 0.05
C CYS A 255 -2.64 -16.72 -1.29
N ALA A 256 -3.88 -17.22 -1.36
CA ALA A 256 -4.72 -17.09 -2.55
C ALA A 256 -6.09 -16.53 -2.14
N GLY A 257 -6.63 -15.60 -2.93
CA GLY A 257 -7.93 -14.99 -2.66
C GLY A 257 -8.89 -15.11 -3.84
N ARG A 258 -10.19 -15.08 -3.54
CA ARG A 258 -11.28 -14.98 -4.52
C ARG A 258 -12.32 -13.98 -4.07
N THR A 259 -12.50 -12.90 -4.83
CA THR A 259 -13.56 -11.90 -4.62
C THR A 259 -14.88 -12.42 -5.17
N GLU A 260 -15.99 -12.11 -4.50
CA GLU A 260 -17.36 -12.48 -4.90
C GLU A 260 -17.59 -13.99 -5.11
N ALA A 261 -16.71 -14.83 -4.55
CA ALA A 261 -16.83 -16.27 -4.63
C ALA A 261 -17.57 -16.85 -3.41
N PRO A 262 -18.37 -17.92 -3.59
CA PRO A 262 -18.88 -18.69 -2.47
C PRO A 262 -17.71 -19.27 -1.67
N LEU A 263 -17.96 -19.52 -0.39
CA LEU A 263 -16.99 -20.22 0.44
C LEU A 263 -16.74 -21.62 -0.11
N PRO A 264 -15.49 -22.12 -0.02
CA PRO A 264 -15.19 -23.49 -0.40
C PRO A 264 -16.09 -24.48 0.37
N PRO A 265 -16.57 -25.55 -0.27
CA PRO A 265 -17.50 -26.51 0.35
C PRO A 265 -16.92 -27.19 1.60
N GLU A 266 -15.60 -27.32 1.68
CA GLU A 266 -14.88 -27.83 2.84
C GLU A 266 -14.90 -26.89 4.07
N ASP A 267 -15.27 -25.62 3.87
CA ASP A 267 -15.34 -24.61 4.94
C ASP A 267 -16.80 -24.20 5.20
N PRO A 268 -17.44 -24.72 6.26
CA PRO A 268 -18.85 -24.43 6.53
C PRO A 268 -19.09 -22.93 6.76
N PRO A 269 -20.24 -22.39 6.32
CA PRO A 269 -20.59 -20.99 6.57
C PRO A 269 -20.71 -20.74 8.08
N PRO A 270 -20.44 -19.50 8.57
CA PRO A 270 -20.66 -19.19 9.98
C PRO A 270 -22.15 -19.33 10.31
N GLY A 271 -22.50 -19.55 11.59
CA GLY A 271 -23.88 -19.64 12.07
C GLY A 271 -24.73 -18.37 11.86
N HIS A 272 -24.15 -17.29 11.34
CA HIS A 272 -24.87 -16.11 10.87
C HIS A 272 -24.67 -15.96 9.36
N ARG A 273 -25.79 -15.81 8.64
CA ARG A 273 -25.87 -15.52 7.19
C ARG A 273 -25.23 -14.16 6.87
N SER A 274 -23.92 -14.05 7.01
CA SER A 274 -23.18 -12.93 6.46
C SER A 274 -22.86 -13.28 5.01
N GLN A 275 -23.40 -12.50 4.06
CA GLN A 275 -22.98 -12.57 2.66
C GLN A 275 -21.48 -12.31 2.63
N CYS A 276 -20.69 -13.36 2.37
CA CYS A 276 -19.25 -13.25 2.29
C CYS A 276 -18.90 -12.62 0.95
N GLN A 277 -18.12 -11.54 0.94
CA GLN A 277 -17.71 -10.86 -0.31
C GLN A 277 -16.55 -11.58 -1.02
N GLY A 278 -16.26 -12.82 -0.63
CA GLY A 278 -15.09 -13.57 -1.04
C GLY A 278 -14.27 -14.10 0.14
N TRP A 279 -13.15 -14.74 -0.17
CA TRP A 279 -12.30 -15.40 0.81
C TRP A 279 -10.81 -15.32 0.46
N ILE A 280 -9.96 -15.45 1.48
CA ILE A 280 -8.51 -15.58 1.37
C ILE A 280 -8.08 -16.86 2.08
N ARG A 281 -7.47 -17.79 1.35
CA ARG A 281 -6.81 -18.96 1.90
C ARG A 281 -5.37 -18.62 2.26
N VAL A 282 -5.01 -18.83 3.53
CA VAL A 282 -3.62 -18.69 3.99
C VAL A 282 -2.76 -19.77 3.36
N GLY A 283 -1.65 -19.39 2.71
CA GLY A 283 -0.70 -20.31 2.11
C GLY A 283 0.29 -20.91 3.11
N PHE A 284 0.97 -21.99 2.72
CA PHE A 284 1.93 -22.67 3.60
C PHE A 284 3.10 -21.79 4.04
N ARG A 285 3.55 -20.84 3.20
CA ARG A 285 4.65 -19.91 3.54
C ARG A 285 4.30 -18.94 4.67
N ALA A 286 3.02 -18.67 4.90
CA ALA A 286 2.59 -17.81 5.99
C ALA A 286 2.70 -18.49 7.37
N ILE A 287 2.87 -19.82 7.41
CA ILE A 287 3.08 -20.56 8.66
C ILE A 287 4.53 -20.32 9.13
N ARG A 288 4.66 -19.72 10.31
CA ARG A 288 5.97 -19.37 10.89
C ARG A 288 6.86 -20.61 11.01
N ASN A 289 8.07 -20.53 10.43
CA ASN A 289 9.07 -21.59 10.46
C ASN A 289 8.57 -22.94 9.91
N PHE A 290 7.67 -22.92 8.92
CA PHE A 290 7.25 -24.13 8.21
C PHE A 290 8.25 -24.47 7.08
N PRO A 291 8.77 -25.71 6.99
CA PRO A 291 9.78 -26.03 6.00
C PRO A 291 9.24 -25.98 4.56
N GLU A 292 9.83 -25.15 3.70
CA GLU A 292 9.41 -25.00 2.30
C GLU A 292 9.45 -26.34 1.53
N LYS A 293 10.44 -27.19 1.83
CA LYS A 293 10.55 -28.53 1.24
C LYS A 293 9.35 -29.42 1.54
N ILE A 294 8.77 -29.30 2.74
CA ILE A 294 7.56 -30.03 3.12
C ILE A 294 6.37 -29.44 2.38
N ALA A 295 6.22 -28.11 2.35
CA ALA A 295 5.15 -27.45 1.60
C ALA A 295 5.12 -27.89 0.12
N ARG A 296 6.27 -27.88 -0.57
CA ARG A 296 6.37 -28.36 -1.96
C ARG A 296 5.97 -29.82 -2.10
N ARG A 297 6.43 -30.68 -1.19
CA ARG A 297 6.07 -32.10 -1.19
C ARG A 297 4.57 -32.32 -0.97
N ILE A 298 3.91 -31.51 -0.15
CA ILE A 298 2.45 -31.57 0.04
C ILE A 298 1.76 -31.33 -1.30
N LEU A 299 2.16 -30.28 -2.03
CA LEU A 299 1.60 -29.96 -3.35
C LEU A 299 1.86 -31.08 -4.36
N GLU A 300 3.10 -31.56 -4.47
CA GLU A 300 3.48 -32.66 -5.37
C GLU A 300 2.69 -33.95 -5.09
N GLN A 301 2.51 -34.29 -3.81
CA GLN A 301 1.76 -35.48 -3.40
C GLN A 301 0.28 -35.32 -3.68
N ARG A 302 -0.28 -34.12 -3.50
CA ARG A 302 -1.67 -33.82 -3.81
C ARG A 302 -1.94 -33.92 -5.32
N ASP A 303 -1.05 -33.38 -6.13
CA ASP A 303 -1.20 -33.37 -7.59
C ASP A 303 -1.07 -34.78 -8.20
N ARG A 304 -0.18 -35.61 -7.64
CA ARG A 304 0.05 -36.99 -8.15
C ARG A 304 -0.95 -38.01 -7.62
N ASN A 305 -1.31 -37.91 -6.34
CA ASN A 305 -2.02 -38.97 -5.62
C ASN A 305 -3.40 -38.51 -5.08
N GLY A 306 -3.85 -37.31 -5.43
CA GLY A 306 -5.14 -36.75 -5.01
C GLY A 306 -5.13 -36.20 -3.57
N PRO A 307 -6.31 -35.85 -3.02
CA PRO A 307 -6.41 -35.29 -1.67
C PRO A 307 -5.92 -36.26 -0.59
N PHE A 308 -5.49 -35.73 0.55
CA PHE A 308 -5.19 -36.50 1.76
C PHE A 308 -6.48 -36.87 2.48
N ALA A 309 -6.65 -38.16 2.77
CA ALA A 309 -7.85 -38.68 3.42
C ALA A 309 -7.77 -38.64 4.96
N SER A 310 -6.55 -38.62 5.52
CA SER A 310 -6.33 -38.62 6.97
C SER A 310 -4.95 -38.06 7.32
N LEU A 311 -4.72 -37.76 8.61
CA LEU A 311 -3.39 -37.41 9.12
C LEU A 311 -2.36 -38.52 8.85
N LYS A 312 -2.76 -39.79 8.98
CA LYS A 312 -1.87 -40.93 8.72
C LYS A 312 -1.44 -40.97 7.25
N ASP A 313 -2.39 -40.86 6.33
CA ASP A 313 -2.14 -40.80 4.88
C ASP A 313 -1.18 -39.66 4.53
N PHE A 314 -1.41 -38.47 5.12
CA PHE A 314 -0.51 -37.34 4.98
C PHE A 314 0.92 -37.64 5.46
N LEU A 315 1.09 -38.19 6.65
CA LEU A 315 2.40 -38.48 7.23
C LEU A 315 3.17 -39.52 6.40
N GLU A 316 2.50 -40.56 5.91
CA GLU A 316 3.09 -41.62 5.08
C GLU A 316 3.55 -41.08 3.71
N ARG A 317 2.70 -40.28 3.04
CA ARG A 317 2.97 -39.72 1.70
C ARG A 317 4.02 -38.62 1.72
N THR A 318 3.99 -37.76 2.73
CA THR A 318 4.87 -36.57 2.78
C THR A 318 6.13 -36.82 3.60
N ARG A 319 6.17 -37.86 4.44
CA ARG A 319 7.25 -38.05 5.44
C ARG A 319 7.51 -36.77 6.24
N CYS A 320 6.45 -36.03 6.55
CA CYS A 320 6.52 -34.82 7.35
C CYS A 320 6.91 -35.20 8.79
N GLY A 321 7.91 -34.52 9.36
CA GLY A 321 8.31 -34.73 10.75
C GLY A 321 7.30 -34.16 11.74
N HIS A 322 7.36 -34.62 12.99
CA HIS A 322 6.46 -34.24 14.07
C HIS A 322 6.31 -32.71 14.22
N GLU A 323 7.42 -31.97 14.32
CA GLU A 323 7.38 -30.51 14.54
C GLU A 323 6.66 -29.74 13.42
N ALA A 324 6.87 -30.13 12.17
CA ALA A 324 6.22 -29.49 11.03
C ALA A 324 4.72 -29.83 10.97
N ALA A 325 4.36 -31.08 11.28
CA ALA A 325 2.98 -31.52 11.36
C ALA A 325 2.23 -30.83 12.53
N ASP A 326 2.85 -30.69 13.71
CA ASP A 326 2.27 -29.99 14.87
C ASP A 326 1.94 -28.53 14.50
N LYS A 327 2.88 -27.81 13.89
CA LYS A 327 2.67 -26.42 13.41
C LYS A 327 1.50 -26.34 12.42
N LEU A 328 1.42 -27.28 11.48
CA LEU A 328 0.38 -27.31 10.46
C LEU A 328 -1.01 -27.61 11.06
N ILE A 329 -1.10 -28.56 12.00
CA ILE A 329 -2.33 -28.86 12.74
C ILE A 329 -2.78 -27.64 13.54
N ARG A 330 -1.88 -26.99 14.29
CA ARG A 330 -2.20 -25.79 15.07
C ARG A 330 -2.66 -24.62 14.20
N ALA A 331 -2.12 -24.51 12.99
CA ALA A 331 -2.52 -23.51 12.01
C ALA A 331 -3.90 -23.78 11.38
N GLY A 332 -4.47 -24.99 11.54
CA GLY A 332 -5.75 -25.40 10.97
C GLY A 332 -5.65 -26.24 9.69
N GLY A 333 -4.44 -26.70 9.34
CA GLY A 333 -4.14 -27.47 8.13
C GLY A 333 -4.98 -28.73 7.92
N PHE A 334 -5.58 -29.27 8.99
CA PHE A 334 -6.34 -30.51 8.99
C PHE A 334 -7.81 -30.33 9.38
N ASP A 335 -8.29 -29.09 9.55
CA ASP A 335 -9.64 -28.84 10.09
C ASP A 335 -10.74 -29.43 9.19
N ALA A 336 -10.51 -29.55 7.88
CA ALA A 336 -11.44 -30.21 6.94
C ALA A 336 -11.48 -31.74 7.08
N ILE A 337 -10.40 -32.35 7.59
CA ILE A 337 -10.28 -33.81 7.79
C ILE A 337 -10.75 -34.19 9.20
N GLU A 338 -10.28 -33.46 10.20
CA GLU A 338 -10.64 -33.63 11.61
C GLU A 338 -10.72 -32.23 12.26
N PRO A 339 -11.93 -31.68 12.47
CA PRO A 339 -12.12 -30.33 12.99
C PRO A 339 -11.65 -30.19 14.45
N ASN A 340 -11.52 -31.29 15.20
CA ASN A 340 -10.97 -31.27 16.54
C ASN A 340 -9.43 -31.34 16.50
N ARG A 341 -8.79 -30.17 16.48
CA ARG A 341 -7.32 -30.06 16.48
C ARG A 341 -6.64 -30.81 17.62
N ALA A 342 -7.26 -30.91 18.81
CA ALA A 342 -6.68 -31.66 19.92
C ALA A 342 -6.59 -33.17 19.61
N ARG A 343 -7.60 -33.72 18.91
CA ARG A 343 -7.58 -35.11 18.45
C ARG A 343 -6.51 -35.34 17.40
N SER A 344 -6.33 -34.40 16.48
CA SER A 344 -5.24 -34.44 15.48
C SER A 344 -3.85 -34.39 16.12
N LEU A 345 -3.66 -33.57 17.16
CA LEU A 345 -2.39 -33.52 17.90
C LEU A 345 -2.12 -34.81 18.67
N LEU A 346 -3.12 -35.38 19.35
CA LEU A 346 -2.96 -36.67 20.02
C LEU A 346 -2.65 -37.81 19.03
N ALA A 347 -3.29 -37.81 17.86
CA ALA A 347 -3.02 -38.78 16.79
C ALA A 347 -1.61 -38.60 16.21
N LEU A 348 -1.11 -37.36 16.12
CA LEU A 348 0.27 -37.08 15.72
C LEU A 348 1.25 -37.69 16.73
N ASP A 349 1.07 -37.40 18.03
CA ASP A 349 1.94 -37.92 19.09
C ASP A 349 1.96 -39.46 19.09
N ALA A 350 0.79 -40.09 18.97
CA ALA A 350 0.69 -41.56 18.89
C ALA A 350 1.41 -42.14 17.66
N SER A 351 1.42 -41.43 16.53
CA SER A 351 2.07 -41.90 15.29
C SER A 351 3.61 -41.87 15.37
N PHE A 352 4.18 -40.98 16.18
CA PHE A 352 5.63 -40.86 16.38
C PHE A 352 6.14 -41.58 17.62
N ASN A 353 5.28 -41.83 18.61
CA ASN A 353 5.62 -42.54 19.85
C ASN A 353 5.24 -44.03 19.84
N ALA A 354 4.63 -44.53 18.76
CA ALA A 354 4.33 -45.95 18.65
C ALA A 354 5.64 -46.77 18.67
N PRO A 355 5.75 -47.80 19.53
CA PRO A 355 6.91 -48.67 19.52
C PRO A 355 7.05 -49.32 18.13
N PRO A 356 8.28 -49.57 17.64
CA PRO A 356 8.47 -50.25 16.36
C PRO A 356 7.70 -51.58 16.38
N ARG A 357 7.01 -51.87 15.27
CA ARG A 357 6.12 -53.05 15.13
C ARG A 357 6.80 -54.39 15.44
N ASP A 358 8.12 -54.43 15.44
CA ASP A 358 8.94 -55.62 15.72
C ASP A 358 8.92 -56.09 17.19
N LEU A 359 8.37 -55.29 18.12
CA LEU A 359 8.26 -55.67 19.53
C LEU A 359 6.99 -56.48 19.88
N LEU A 360 6.03 -56.59 18.96
CA LEU A 360 4.79 -57.35 19.16
C LEU A 360 4.76 -58.71 18.44
N SER A 361 5.89 -59.08 17.81
CA SER A 361 6.07 -60.34 17.09
C SER A 361 7.12 -61.27 17.71
N GLN A 362 7.41 -61.13 19.01
CA GLN A 362 8.21 -62.09 19.79
C GLN A 362 7.39 -62.76 20.87
#